data_AF-A0A315AXX2-F1
#
_entry.id   AF-A0A315AXX2-F1
#
_cell.length_a   1.000
_cell.length_b   1.000
_cell.length_c   1.000
_cell.angle_alpha   90.00
_cell.angle_beta   90.00
_cell.angle_gamma   90.00
#
_symmetry.space_group_name_H-M   'P 1'
#
loop_
_entity.id
_entity.type
_entity.pdbx_description
1 polymer ?
#
loop_
_entity_poly.entity_id
_entity_poly.type
_entity_poly.pdbx_seq_one_letter_code
_entity_poly.pdbx_strand_id
1 'polypeptide(L)' 'MPQVWNTWKTKDVSGISLASYLILTFGLGMWLAYGLMIGDLPLTVANAAMVFLTGAIVVMKFVFGRSAN' A
#
# COMPACT_ATOMS: atom_id res chain seq x y z
N MET A 1 -5.72 10.46 26.62
CA MET A 1 -5.24 9.27 25.87
C MET A 1 -3.79 9.51 25.40
N PRO A 2 -2.77 9.10 26.18
CA PRO A 2 -1.35 9.33 25.86
C PRO A 2 -0.88 8.68 24.56
N GLN A 3 -1.62 7.67 24.09
CA GLN A 3 -1.32 6.89 22.90
C GLN A 3 -1.33 7.71 21.61
N VAL A 4 -2.19 8.73 21.48
CA VAL A 4 -2.28 9.56 20.26
C VAL A 4 -1.08 10.52 20.15
N TRP A 5 -0.64 11.07 21.29
CA TRP A 5 0.47 12.02 21.34
C TRP A 5 1.82 11.35 21.05
N ASN A 6 2.04 10.14 21.57
CA ASN A 6 3.27 9.39 21.32
C ASN A 6 3.40 8.97 19.84
N THR A 7 2.30 8.55 19.19
CA THR A 7 2.29 8.18 17.77
C THR A 7 2.65 9.34 16.84
N TRP A 8 2.24 10.58 17.19
CA TRP A 8 2.61 11.77 16.44
C TRP A 8 4.07 12.21 16.64
N LYS A 9 4.63 11.95 17.83
CA LYS A 9 5.97 12.42 18.21
C LYS A 9 7.09 11.54 17.67
N THR A 10 6.87 10.24 17.52
CA THR A 10 7.92 9.30 17.08
C THR A 10 8.18 9.32 15.58
N LYS A 11 7.25 9.84 14.76
CA LYS A 11 7.32 9.77 13.27
C LYS A 11 7.72 8.38 12.77
N ASP A 12 7.34 7.35 13.53
CA ASP A 12 7.93 6.04 13.38
C ASP A 12 7.14 5.22 12.37
N VAL A 13 7.67 5.16 11.16
CA VAL A 13 7.15 4.35 10.05
C VAL A 13 7.44 2.85 10.22
N SER A 14 8.07 2.45 11.35
CA SER A 14 8.22 1.04 11.76
C SER A 14 6.88 0.35 12.01
N GLY A 15 5.83 1.09 12.41
CA GLY A 15 4.48 0.55 12.63
C GLY A 15 3.71 0.21 11.34
N ILE A 16 4.21 0.64 10.18
CA ILE A 16 3.59 0.36 8.89
C ILE A 16 4.10 -1.00 8.40
N SER A 17 3.33 -2.06 8.66
CA SER A 17 3.70 -3.42 8.23
C SER A 17 3.89 -3.49 6.71
N LEU A 18 5.10 -3.84 6.26
CA LEU A 18 5.34 -4.09 4.83
C LEU A 18 4.39 -5.20 4.31
N ALA A 19 4.09 -6.18 5.16
CA ALA A 19 3.20 -7.28 4.82
C ALA A 19 1.77 -6.81 4.55
N SER A 20 1.24 -5.82 5.28
CA SER A 20 -0.12 -5.32 5.03
C SER A 20 -0.23 -4.60 3.69
N TYR A 21 0.78 -3.82 3.32
CA TYR A 21 0.81 -3.14 2.02
C TYR A 21 1.02 -4.13 0.86
N LEU A 22 1.80 -5.19 1.07
CA LEU A 22 1.93 -6.27 0.08
C LEU A 22 0.60 -6.99 -0.16
N ILE A 23 -0.08 -7.40 0.91
CA ILE A 23 -1.39 -8.06 0.83
C ILE A 23 -2.42 -7.14 0.16
N LEU A 24 -2.45 -5.86 0.54
CA LEU A 24 -3.34 -4.87 -0.04
C LEU A 24 -3.05 -4.66 -1.54
N THR A 25 -1.79 -4.43 -1.92
CA THR A 25 -1.39 -4.25 -3.33
C THR A 25 -1.75 -5.46 -4.17
N PHE A 26 -1.53 -6.67 -3.63
CA PHE A 26 -1.87 -7.92 -4.31
C PHE A 26 -3.38 -8.11 -4.48
N GLY A 27 -4.16 -7.85 -3.43
CA GLY A 27 -5.63 -7.92 -3.49
C GLY A 27 -6.21 -6.92 -4.50
N LEU A 28 -5.70 -5.69 -4.52
CA LEU A 28 -6.09 -4.68 -5.52
C LEU A 28 -5.66 -5.08 -6.94
N GLY A 29 -4.50 -5.72 -7.10
CA GLY A 29 -4.06 -6.27 -8.38
C GLY A 29 -4.98 -7.39 -8.89
N MET A 30 -5.47 -8.26 -7.99
CA MET A 30 -6.48 -9.26 -8.34
C MET A 30 -7.81 -8.62 -8.74
N TRP A 31 -8.26 -7.59 -8.01
CA TRP A 31 -9.47 -6.84 -8.37
C TRP A 31 -9.35 -6.09 -9.70
N LEU A 32 -8.17 -5.54 -9.99
CA LEU A 32 -7.87 -4.92 -11.27
C LEU A 32 -7.95 -5.95 -12.41
N ALA A 33 -7.34 -7.12 -12.24
CA ALA A 33 -7.43 -8.21 -13.21
C ALA A 33 -8.89 -8.66 -13.42
N TYR A 34 -9.65 -8.78 -12.34
CA TYR A 34 -11.07 -9.11 -12.40
C TYR A 34 -11.88 -8.03 -13.16
N GLY A 35 -11.68 -6.75 -12.85
CA GLY A 35 -12.32 -5.63 -13.54
C GLY A 35 -12.05 -5.62 -15.04
N LEU A 36 -10.81 -5.94 -15.44
CA LEU A 36 -10.44 -6.11 -16.85
C LEU A 36 -11.17 -7.29 -17.51
N MET A 37 -11.33 -8.42 -16.80
CA MET A 37 -12.03 -9.60 -17.31
C MET A 37 -13.53 -9.34 -17.56
N ILE A 38 -14.18 -8.53 -16.73
CA ILE A 38 -15.61 -8.22 -16.84
C ILE A 38 -15.90 -6.93 -17.63
N GLY A 39 -14.86 -6.18 -18.02
CA GLY A 39 -15.00 -4.91 -18.74
C GLY A 39 -15.55 -3.75 -17.89
N ASP A 40 -15.44 -3.83 -16.57
CA ASP A 40 -15.93 -2.79 -15.64
C ASP A 40 -14.89 -1.66 -15.53
N LEU A 41 -15.10 -0.61 -16.33
CA LEU A 41 -14.23 0.57 -16.35
C LEU A 41 -14.13 1.27 -14.97
N PRO A 42 -15.25 1.58 -14.27
CA PRO A 42 -15.19 2.16 -12.92
C PRO A 42 -14.32 1.36 -11.95
N LEU A 43 -14.52 0.04 -11.87
CA LEU A 43 -13.76 -0.84 -10.99
C LEU A 43 -12.28 -0.90 -11.37
N THR A 44 -12.01 -0.98 -12.66
CA THR A 44 -10.65 -1.04 -13.22
C THR A 44 -9.88 0.24 -12.89
N VAL A 45 -10.44 1.42 -13.19
CA VAL A 45 -9.76 2.71 -12.97
C VAL A 45 -9.51 2.95 -11.48
N ALA A 46 -10.50 2.65 -10.62
CA ALA A 46 -10.36 2.79 -9.17
C ALA A 46 -9.24 1.91 -8.61
N ASN A 47 -9.21 0.62 -8.97
CA ASN A 47 -8.18 -0.29 -8.48
C ASN A 47 -6.81 0.02 -9.09
N ALA A 48 -6.73 0.48 -10.35
CA ALA A 48 -5.46 0.84 -10.98
C ALA A 48 -4.76 1.99 -10.23
N ALA A 49 -5.51 3.03 -9.86
CA ALA A 49 -4.98 4.13 -9.07
C ALA A 49 -4.47 3.64 -7.69
N MET A 50 -5.19 2.73 -7.06
CA MET A 50 -4.82 2.23 -5.73
C MET A 50 -3.63 1.27 -5.77
N VAL A 51 -3.53 0.39 -6.78
CA VAL A 51 -2.35 -0.44 -7.04
C VAL A 51 -1.11 0.43 -7.24
N PHE A 52 -1.24 1.54 -7.99
CA PHE A 52 -0.12 2.46 -8.20
C PHE A 52 0.37 3.08 -6.88
N LEU A 53 -0.54 3.61 -6.06
CA LEU A 53 -0.19 4.25 -4.79
C LEU A 53 0.43 3.26 -3.79
N THR A 54 -0.21 2.09 -3.64
CA THR A 54 0.25 1.05 -2.70
C THR A 54 1.55 0.40 -3.17
N GLY A 55 1.70 0.18 -4.47
CA GLY A 55 2.94 -0.28 -5.10
C GLY A 55 4.10 0.70 -4.92
N ALA A 56 3.87 2.01 -5.06
CA ALA A 56 4.90 3.02 -4.79
C ALA A 56 5.41 2.97 -3.34
N ILE A 57 4.51 2.77 -2.37
CA ILE A 57 4.87 2.63 -0.95
C ILE A 57 5.70 1.35 -0.71
N VAL A 58 5.30 0.24 -1.33
CA VAL A 58 6.04 -1.03 -1.27
C VAL A 58 7.45 -0.86 -1.85
N VAL A 59 7.58 -0.27 -3.05
CA VAL A 59 8.87 0.00 -3.69
C VAL A 59 9.73 0.92 -2.83
N MET A 60 9.15 2.00 -2.31
CA MET A 60 9.85 2.92 -1.40
C MET A 60 10.40 2.17 -0.18
N LYS A 61 9.59 1.33 0.47
CA LYS A 61 10.08 0.52 1.60
C LYS A 61 11.18 -0.46 1.21
N PHE A 62 11.11 -1.10 0.03
CA PHE A 62 12.16 -2.00 -0.42
C PHE A 62 13.46 -1.28 -0.79
N VAL A 63 13.40 -0.07 -1.35
CA VAL A 63 14.58 0.70 -1.76
C VAL A 63 15.23 1.39 -0.56
N PHE A 64 14.47 2.11 0.26
CA PHE A 64 15.01 2.87 1.38
C PHE A 64 15.17 2.04 2.67
N GLY A 65 14.33 1.03 2.89
CA GLY A 65 14.45 0.12 4.03
C GLY A 65 15.69 -0.78 3.97
N ARG A 66 16.25 -0.98 2.77
CA ARG A 66 17.50 -1.73 2.55
C ARG A 66 18.75 -0.88 2.77
N SER A 67 18.62 0.45 2.77
CA SER A 67 19.73 1.40 2.99
C SER A 67 20.01 1.67 4.48
N ALA A 68 19.20 1.12 5.39
CA ALA A 68 19.33 1.29 6.84
C ALA A 68 19.82 0.02 7.57
N ASN A 69 20.25 -1.00 6.82
CA ASN A 69 20.99 -2.18 7.30
C ASN A 69 22.37 -2.20 6.65
#